data_AF-A0A699L937-F1
#
_entry.id   AF-A0A699L937-F1
#
_cell.length_a   1.000
_cell.length_b   1.000
_cell.length_c   1.000
_cell.angle_alpha   90.00
_cell.angle_beta   90.00
_cell.angle_gamma   90.00
#
_symmetry.space_group_name_H-M   'P 1'
#
loop_
_entity.id
_entity.type
_entity.pdbx_description
1 polymer ?
#
loop_
_entity_poly.entity_id
_entity_poly.type
_entity_poly.pdbx_seq_one_letter_code
_entity_poly.pdbx_strand_id
1 'polypeptide(L)'
;MSNTLHNAIMEAGSKDRPPMLAPGNYVQWKSKIKRYIDTKPNHELIHYCLENPPYKLDWKDTEVPISEGSPITTTERIHETYKNVLQEIRDQLNAEAEAVQIILIGIDNDIYSTVDACPNACEMWKAIKRLKQGESTNVQDLETNLYWEFRKFTS
;
A
#
# COMPACT_ATOMS: atom_id res chain seq x y z
N MET A 1 -24.64 26.10 -18.42
CA MET A 1 -24.62 24.83 -17.65
C MET A 1 -23.36 24.06 -18.06
N SER A 2 -22.46 23.52 -17.25
CA SER A 2 -22.14 23.65 -15.83
C SER A 2 -20.81 22.90 -15.60
N ASN A 3 -19.68 23.45 -16.07
CA ASN A 3 -18.35 22.83 -15.85
C ASN A 3 -17.83 23.13 -14.44
N THR A 4 -18.28 24.26 -13.88
CA THR A 4 -17.97 24.70 -12.52
C THR A 4 -18.57 23.77 -11.46
N LEU A 5 -19.77 23.22 -11.70
CA LEU A 5 -20.42 22.30 -10.76
C LEU A 5 -19.74 20.92 -10.75
N HIS A 6 -19.27 20.42 -11.90
CA HIS A 6 -18.54 19.16 -11.96
C HIS A 6 -17.18 19.23 -11.24
N ASN A 7 -16.48 20.36 -11.33
CA ASN A 7 -15.23 20.57 -10.58
C ASN A 7 -15.46 20.76 -9.08
N ALA A 8 -16.51 21.50 -8.69
CA ALA A 8 -16.88 21.69 -7.29
C ALA A 8 -17.34 20.38 -6.61
N ILE A 9 -17.98 19.47 -7.35
CA ILE A 9 -18.39 18.15 -6.82
C ILE A 9 -17.19 17.20 -6.66
N MET A 10 -16.13 17.33 -7.47
CA MET A 10 -14.88 16.59 -7.22
C MET A 10 -14.10 17.12 -5.99
N GLU A 11 -14.18 18.42 -5.70
CA GLU A 11 -13.47 19.01 -4.55
C GLU A 11 -14.16 18.80 -3.20
N ALA A 12 -15.48 18.59 -3.19
CA ALA A 12 -16.27 18.51 -1.95
C ALA A 12 -16.27 17.14 -1.24
N GLY A 13 -15.61 16.11 -1.79
CA GLY A 13 -15.70 14.74 -1.27
C GLY A 13 -14.40 13.95 -1.07
N SER A 14 -13.20 14.53 -1.28
CA SER A 14 -12.00 13.71 -1.52
C SER A 14 -10.76 13.97 -0.67
N LYS A 15 -10.78 14.86 0.32
CA LYS A 15 -9.56 15.15 1.11
C LYS A 15 -9.29 14.14 2.23
N ASP A 16 -10.34 13.52 2.79
CA ASP A 16 -10.19 12.84 4.08
C ASP A 16 -10.30 11.31 4.02
N ARG A 17 -10.80 10.74 2.92
CA ARG A 17 -10.97 9.29 2.82
C ARG A 17 -10.47 8.74 1.48
N PRO A 18 -9.61 7.70 1.50
CA PRO A 18 -9.27 6.95 0.30
C PRO A 18 -10.54 6.44 -0.43
N PRO A 19 -10.52 6.38 -1.77
CA PRO A 19 -11.58 5.75 -2.53
C PRO A 19 -11.72 4.28 -2.13
N MET A 20 -12.93 3.84 -1.81
CA MET A 20 -13.21 2.41 -1.62
C MET A 20 -12.97 1.66 -2.94
N LEU A 21 -12.40 0.47 -2.87
CA LEU A 21 -12.43 -0.49 -3.97
C LEU A 21 -13.90 -0.83 -4.26
N ALA A 22 -14.19 -1.20 -5.50
CA ALA A 22 -15.51 -1.69 -5.88
C ALA A 22 -15.30 -2.84 -6.86
N PRO A 23 -16.22 -3.82 -6.93
CA PRO A 23 -16.14 -4.91 -7.89
C PRO A 23 -15.95 -4.39 -9.33
N GLY A 24 -15.03 -4.98 -10.08
CA GLY A 24 -14.73 -4.59 -11.47
C GLY A 24 -13.95 -3.29 -11.66
N ASN A 25 -13.72 -2.49 -10.61
CA ASN A 25 -13.14 -1.15 -10.73
C ASN A 25 -11.66 -1.06 -10.31
N TYR A 26 -10.92 -2.17 -10.29
CA TYR A 26 -9.54 -2.23 -9.78
C TYR A 26 -8.60 -1.21 -10.44
N VAL A 27 -8.63 -1.06 -11.77
CA VAL A 27 -7.74 -0.13 -12.49
C VAL A 27 -8.00 1.32 -12.07
N GLN A 28 -9.28 1.71 -11.96
CA GLN A 28 -9.66 3.05 -11.53
C GLN A 28 -9.33 3.28 -10.05
N TRP A 29 -9.66 2.31 -9.19
CA TRP A 29 -9.34 2.36 -7.76
C TRP A 29 -7.84 2.55 -7.54
N LYS A 30 -7.01 1.75 -8.22
CA LYS A 30 -5.55 1.84 -8.14
C LYS A 30 -5.06 3.24 -8.52
N SER A 31 -5.60 3.83 -9.58
CA SER A 31 -5.24 5.20 -9.99
C SER A 31 -5.66 6.23 -8.95
N LYS A 32 -6.86 6.11 -8.38
CA LYS A 32 -7.35 7.03 -7.36
C LYS A 32 -6.58 6.90 -6.03
N ILE A 33 -6.20 5.69 -5.61
CA ILE A 33 -5.34 5.47 -4.43
C ILE A 33 -3.98 6.14 -4.64
N LYS A 34 -3.35 5.95 -5.81
CA LYS A 34 -2.07 6.62 -6.11
C LYS A 34 -2.18 8.14 -6.01
N ARG A 35 -3.21 8.74 -6.63
CA ARG A 35 -3.47 10.19 -6.52
C ARG A 35 -3.73 10.64 -5.10
N TYR A 36 -4.41 9.82 -4.28
CA TYR A 36 -4.63 10.13 -2.88
C TYR A 36 -3.30 10.14 -2.09
N ILE A 37 -2.43 9.15 -2.34
CA ILE A 37 -1.08 9.10 -1.75
C ILE A 37 -0.28 10.34 -2.15
N ASP A 38 -0.33 10.78 -3.41
CA ASP A 38 0.38 11.97 -3.91
C ASP A 38 0.00 13.27 -3.17
N THR A 39 -1.12 13.29 -2.43
CA THR A 39 -1.52 14.44 -1.59
C THR A 39 -0.87 14.46 -0.20
N LYS A 40 -0.18 13.38 0.19
CA LYS A 40 0.44 13.23 1.50
C LYS A 40 1.86 13.82 1.53
N PRO A 41 2.31 14.38 2.65
CA PRO A 41 3.64 15.00 2.75
C PRO A 41 4.79 13.99 2.58
N ASN A 42 4.58 12.73 2.98
CA ASN A 42 5.51 11.60 2.91
C ASN A 42 5.22 10.64 1.74
N HIS A 43 4.54 11.11 0.68
CA HIS A 43 4.07 10.29 -0.44
C HIS A 43 5.15 9.43 -1.10
N GLU A 44 6.38 9.92 -1.23
CA GLU A 44 7.50 9.15 -1.80
C GLU A 44 7.80 7.89 -0.97
N LEU A 45 7.85 8.02 0.36
CA LEU A 45 8.07 6.89 1.27
C LEU A 45 6.87 5.93 1.27
N ILE A 46 5.64 6.45 1.17
CA ILE A 46 4.45 5.61 1.06
C ILE A 46 4.49 4.79 -0.23
N HIS A 47 4.82 5.39 -1.38
CA HIS A 47 4.99 4.66 -2.64
C HIS A 47 6.11 3.61 -2.52
N TYR A 48 7.22 3.95 -1.88
CA TYR A 48 8.30 3.02 -1.61
C TYR A 48 7.82 1.79 -0.82
N CYS A 49 7.03 1.99 0.25
CA CYS A 49 6.44 0.93 1.08
C CYS A 49 5.45 0.03 0.32
N LEU A 50 4.77 0.52 -0.72
CA LEU A 50 3.89 -0.32 -1.56
C LEU A 50 4.67 -1.28 -2.47
N GLU A 51 5.92 -0.96 -2.77
CA GLU A 51 6.75 -1.70 -3.72
C GLU A 51 7.84 -2.52 -3.04
N ASN A 52 8.26 -2.13 -1.84
CA ASN A 52 9.37 -2.71 -1.11
C ASN A 52 8.96 -3.09 0.32
N PRO A 53 9.55 -4.16 0.89
CA PRO A 53 9.33 -4.48 2.29
C PRO A 53 9.87 -3.36 3.20
N PRO A 54 9.26 -3.15 4.37
CA PRO A 54 9.75 -2.16 5.32
C PRO A 54 11.12 -2.56 5.88
N TYR A 55 11.85 -1.57 6.40
CA TYR A 55 13.06 -1.81 7.15
C TYR A 55 12.79 -2.75 8.34
N LYS A 56 13.64 -3.76 8.50
CA LYS A 56 13.53 -4.73 9.59
C LYS A 56 14.49 -4.32 10.72
N LEU A 57 13.93 -3.94 11.86
CA LEU A 57 14.72 -3.73 13.08
C LEU A 57 15.39 -5.05 13.49
N ASP A 58 16.69 -5.03 13.71
CA ASP A 58 17.47 -6.20 14.11
C ASP A 58 18.60 -5.82 15.08
N TRP A 59 19.43 -6.79 15.45
CA TRP A 59 20.66 -6.53 16.20
C TRP A 59 21.73 -5.91 15.32
N LYS A 60 22.31 -4.79 15.76
CA LYS A 60 23.46 -4.16 15.12
C LYS A 60 24.62 -3.97 16.08
N ASP A 61 25.81 -4.15 15.55
CA ASP A 61 27.05 -3.82 16.22
C ASP A 61 27.34 -2.34 15.98
N THR A 62 27.52 -1.57 17.04
CA THR A 62 27.80 -0.12 17.01
C THR A 62 29.12 0.17 17.71
N GLU A 63 29.92 1.08 17.17
CA GLU A 63 31.13 1.55 17.83
C GLU A 63 30.80 2.67 18.82
N VAL A 64 31.11 2.43 20.09
CA VAL A 64 30.90 3.38 21.19
C VAL A 64 32.26 3.74 21.81
N PRO A 65 32.56 5.03 22.05
CA PRO A 65 33.79 5.44 22.75
C PRO A 65 33.84 4.84 24.15
N ILE A 66 35.00 4.31 24.56
CA ILE A 66 35.16 3.72 25.91
C ILE A 66 35.16 4.81 27.00
N SER A 67 35.49 6.05 26.64
CA SER A 67 35.50 7.24 27.49
C SER A 67 35.37 8.50 26.63
N GLU A 68 34.74 9.55 27.16
CA GLU A 68 34.65 10.88 26.54
C GLU A 68 36.04 11.36 26.06
N GLY A 69 36.19 11.62 24.77
CA GLY A 69 37.43 12.09 24.13
C GLY A 69 38.49 11.01 23.81
N SER A 70 38.23 9.73 24.09
CA SER A 70 39.16 8.64 23.76
C SER A 70 39.08 8.25 22.28
N PRO A 71 40.21 8.05 21.57
CA PRO A 71 40.22 7.50 20.22
C PRO A 71 39.93 5.98 20.19
N ILE A 72 39.85 5.33 21.36
CA ILE A 72 39.55 3.91 21.47
C ILE A 72 38.02 3.74 21.50
N THR A 73 37.49 2.93 20.58
CA THR A 73 36.08 2.53 20.52
C THR A 73 35.92 1.06 20.91
N THR A 74 34.79 0.71 21.50
CA THR A 74 34.37 -0.69 21.74
C THR A 74 33.14 -0.97 20.89
N THR A 75 33.08 -2.17 20.33
CA THR A 75 31.90 -2.66 19.60
C THR A 75 30.87 -3.20 20.59
N GLU A 76 29.71 -2.55 20.66
CA GLU A 76 28.58 -3.00 21.46
C GLU A 76 27.46 -3.49 20.54
N ARG A 77 26.89 -4.66 20.86
CA ARG A 77 25.75 -5.21 20.14
C ARG A 77 24.46 -4.66 20.73
N ILE A 78 23.79 -3.79 19.98
CA ILE A 78 22.57 -3.10 20.41
C ILE A 78 21.40 -3.63 19.58
N HIS A 79 20.27 -3.91 20.23
CA HIS A 79 19.04 -4.21 19.50
C HIS A 79 18.42 -2.91 19.00
N GLU A 80 18.22 -2.79 17.68
CA GLU A 80 17.57 -1.62 17.12
C GLU A 80 16.14 -1.51 17.63
N THR A 81 15.79 -0.32 18.11
CA THR A 81 14.43 0.02 18.50
C THR A 81 14.03 1.30 17.79
N TYR A 82 12.74 1.57 17.69
CA TYR A 82 12.24 2.83 17.14
C TYR A 82 12.95 4.06 17.75
N LYS A 83 13.26 4.04 19.05
CA LYS A 83 13.93 5.15 19.75
C LYS A 83 15.42 5.28 19.44
N ASN A 84 16.07 4.24 18.94
CA ASN A 84 17.53 4.23 18.77
C ASN A 84 17.97 4.23 17.30
N VAL A 85 17.06 3.99 16.36
CA VAL A 85 17.35 4.09 14.92
C VAL A 85 17.43 5.52 14.42
N LEU A 86 18.08 5.68 13.26
CA LEU A 86 18.14 6.92 12.50
C LEU A 86 16.75 7.44 12.12
N GLN A 87 16.64 8.76 11.96
CA GLN A 87 15.37 9.42 11.65
C GLN A 87 14.76 8.91 10.33
N GLU A 88 15.58 8.66 9.30
CA GLU A 88 15.11 8.11 8.01
C GLU A 88 14.41 6.75 8.16
N ILE A 89 14.91 5.88 9.05
CA ILE A 89 14.29 4.58 9.35
C ILE A 89 12.95 4.79 10.04
N ARG A 90 12.86 5.75 10.97
CA ARG A 90 11.58 6.08 11.63
C ARG A 90 10.57 6.62 10.63
N ASP A 91 11.01 7.51 9.75
CA ASP A 91 10.15 8.10 8.72
C ASP A 91 9.61 7.03 7.78
N GLN A 92 10.45 6.06 7.41
CA GLN A 92 10.03 4.89 6.64
C GLN A 92 9.02 4.01 7.42
N LEU A 93 9.28 3.71 8.70
CA LEU A 93 8.35 2.92 9.53
C LEU A 93 7.00 3.64 9.74
N ASN A 94 7.01 4.97 9.84
CA ASN A 94 5.79 5.76 9.93
C ASN A 94 5.02 5.76 8.60
N ALA A 95 5.73 5.90 7.47
CA ALA A 95 5.14 5.79 6.15
C ALA A 95 4.55 4.39 5.89
N GLU A 96 5.19 3.34 6.39
CA GLU A 96 4.67 1.97 6.34
C GLU A 96 3.32 1.85 7.07
N ALA A 97 3.23 2.37 8.29
CA ALA A 97 1.98 2.36 9.05
C ALA A 97 0.86 3.14 8.33
N GLU A 98 1.20 4.29 7.72
CA GLU A 98 0.26 5.06 6.92
C GLU A 98 -0.17 4.31 5.65
N ALA A 99 0.76 3.64 4.97
CA ALA A 99 0.46 2.83 3.79
C ALA A 99 -0.52 1.68 4.12
N VAL A 100 -0.28 0.97 5.23
CA VAL A 100 -1.20 -0.06 5.75
C VAL A 100 -2.59 0.53 5.98
N GLN A 101 -2.68 1.67 6.66
CA GLN A 101 -3.95 2.33 6.93
C GLN A 101 -4.68 2.75 5.65
N ILE A 102 -3.98 3.33 4.68
CA ILE A 102 -4.55 3.73 3.38
C ILE A 102 -5.12 2.52 2.66
N ILE A 103 -4.41 1.39 2.65
CA ILE A 103 -4.88 0.15 2.06
C ILE A 103 -6.15 -0.33 2.77
N LEU A 104 -6.12 -0.46 4.10
CA LEU A 104 -7.26 -1.01 4.86
C LEU A 104 -8.53 -0.17 4.74
N ILE A 105 -8.40 1.16 4.69
CA ILE A 105 -9.55 2.06 4.51
C ILE A 105 -10.03 2.08 3.04
N GLY A 106 -9.13 1.79 2.11
CA GLY A 106 -9.39 1.78 0.67
C GLY A 106 -9.94 0.47 0.13
N ILE A 107 -10.03 -0.60 0.91
CA ILE A 107 -10.56 -1.90 0.47
C ILE A 107 -11.98 -2.15 0.98
N ASP A 108 -12.72 -2.96 0.22
CA ASP A 108 -14.02 -3.47 0.64
C ASP A 108 -13.87 -4.56 1.72
N ASN A 109 -14.93 -4.74 2.52
CA ASN A 109 -14.97 -5.74 3.60
C ASN A 109 -14.84 -7.19 3.09
N ASP A 110 -15.16 -7.46 1.83
CA ASP A 110 -15.09 -8.80 1.23
C ASP A 110 -13.66 -9.35 1.13
N ILE A 111 -12.67 -8.47 0.95
CA ILE A 111 -11.26 -8.82 0.87
C ILE A 111 -10.46 -8.46 2.12
N TYR A 112 -11.09 -7.78 3.09
CA TYR A 112 -10.43 -7.27 4.29
C TYR A 112 -9.59 -8.34 5.00
N SER A 113 -10.18 -9.48 5.35
CA SER A 113 -9.49 -10.53 6.11
C SER A 113 -8.29 -11.11 5.37
N THR A 114 -8.35 -11.22 4.05
CA THR A 114 -7.22 -11.70 3.24
C THR A 114 -6.09 -10.69 3.19
N VAL A 115 -6.44 -9.40 3.09
CA VAL A 115 -5.45 -8.32 3.04
C VAL A 115 -4.81 -8.10 4.41
N ASP A 116 -5.60 -8.08 5.49
CA ASP A 116 -5.15 -7.88 6.89
C ASP A 116 -4.21 -9.00 7.38
N ALA A 117 -4.31 -10.20 6.81
CA ALA A 117 -3.38 -11.29 7.10
C ALA A 117 -1.95 -11.06 6.55
N CYS A 118 -1.76 -10.06 5.70
CA CYS A 118 -0.45 -9.74 5.13
C CYS A 118 0.39 -8.91 6.12
N PRO A 119 1.69 -9.20 6.26
CA PRO A 119 2.51 -8.62 7.34
C PRO A 119 2.92 -7.16 7.12
N ASN A 120 2.77 -6.62 5.91
CA ASN A 120 3.20 -5.26 5.54
C ASN A 120 2.45 -4.76 4.31
N ALA A 121 2.50 -3.45 4.06
CA ALA A 121 1.80 -2.76 2.97
C ALA A 121 2.19 -3.31 1.58
N CYS A 122 3.46 -3.65 1.37
CA CYS A 122 3.93 -4.24 0.12
C CYS A 122 3.21 -5.57 -0.20
N GLU A 123 3.11 -6.47 0.79
CA GLU A 123 2.43 -7.75 0.64
C GLU A 123 0.91 -7.59 0.53
N MET A 124 0.32 -6.65 1.29
CA MET A 124 -1.10 -6.28 1.16
C MET A 124 -1.42 -5.82 -0.28
N TRP A 125 -0.60 -4.93 -0.83
CA TRP A 125 -0.77 -4.40 -2.19
C TRP A 125 -0.66 -5.50 -3.26
N LYS A 126 0.31 -6.43 -3.10
CA LYS A 126 0.45 -7.61 -3.96
C LYS A 126 -0.76 -8.53 -3.86
N ALA A 127 -1.29 -8.77 -2.65
CA ALA A 127 -2.47 -9.60 -2.43
C ALA A 127 -3.69 -9.04 -3.16
N ILE A 128 -3.95 -7.74 -3.05
CA ILE A 128 -5.06 -7.07 -3.77
C ILE A 128 -4.90 -7.22 -5.28
N LYS A 129 -3.68 -7.03 -5.80
CA LYS A 129 -3.40 -7.21 -7.22
C LYS A 129 -3.71 -8.64 -7.69
N ARG A 130 -3.33 -9.65 -6.90
CA ARG A 130 -3.59 -11.07 -7.21
C ARG A 130 -5.09 -11.38 -7.18
N LEU A 131 -5.81 -10.92 -6.15
CA LEU A 131 -7.25 -11.12 -6.03
C LEU A 131 -8.00 -10.55 -7.24
N LYS A 132 -7.68 -9.31 -7.63
CA LYS A 132 -8.35 -8.66 -8.76
C LYS A 132 -7.91 -9.17 -10.13
N GLN A 133 -6.69 -9.68 -10.26
CA GLN A 133 -6.27 -10.41 -11.47
C GLN A 133 -7.00 -11.76 -11.60
N GLY A 134 -7.18 -12.50 -10.51
CA GLY A 134 -7.95 -13.75 -10.49
C GLY A 134 -9.43 -13.57 -10.85
N GLU A 135 -10.04 -12.47 -10.37
CA GLU A 135 -11.40 -12.07 -10.78
C GLU A 135 -11.47 -11.78 -12.29
N SER A 136 -10.53 -11.01 -12.84
CA SER A 136 -10.55 -10.64 -14.27
C SER A 136 -10.34 -11.83 -15.22
N THR A 137 -9.47 -12.79 -14.87
CA THR A 137 -9.26 -13.99 -15.68
C THR A 137 -10.51 -14.88 -15.67
N ASN A 138 -11.13 -15.07 -14.50
CA ASN A 138 -12.35 -15.86 -14.39
C ASN A 138 -13.53 -15.23 -15.15
N VAL A 139 -13.69 -13.91 -15.07
CA VAL A 139 -14.73 -13.19 -15.85
C VAL A 139 -14.51 -13.36 -17.35
N GLN A 140 -13.27 -13.23 -17.85
CA GLN A 140 -12.99 -13.43 -19.27
C GLN A 140 -13.25 -14.87 -19.72
N ASP A 141 -12.92 -15.86 -18.89
CA ASP A 141 -13.18 -17.28 -19.17
C ASP A 141 -14.69 -17.60 -19.13
N LEU A 142 -15.44 -17.01 -18.19
CA LEU A 142 -16.90 -17.10 -18.14
C LEU A 142 -17.56 -16.46 -19.35
N GLU A 143 -17.16 -15.24 -19.73
CA GLU A 143 -17.67 -14.55 -20.92
C GLU A 143 -17.34 -15.32 -22.20
N THR A 144 -16.12 -15.84 -22.31
CA THR A 144 -15.69 -16.63 -23.47
C THR A 144 -16.47 -17.94 -23.56
N ASN A 145 -16.66 -18.64 -22.44
CA ASN A 145 -17.49 -19.84 -22.40
C ASN A 145 -18.95 -19.54 -22.75
N LEU A 146 -19.52 -18.46 -22.22
CA LEU A 146 -20.89 -18.05 -22.55
C LEU A 146 -21.03 -17.72 -24.04
N TYR A 147 -20.05 -17.03 -24.62
CA TYR A 147 -20.02 -16.71 -26.05
C TYR A 147 -19.98 -17.97 -26.93
N TRP A 148 -19.17 -18.97 -26.57
CA TRP A 148 -19.15 -20.26 -27.27
C TRP A 148 -20.45 -21.03 -27.11
N GLU A 149 -21.05 -21.04 -25.92
CA GLU A 149 -22.35 -21.67 -25.68
C GLU A 149 -23.47 -20.99 -26.49
N PHE A 150 -23.53 -19.66 -26.52
CA PHE A 150 -24.49 -18.92 -27.36
C PHE A 150 -24.34 -19.26 -28.86
N ARG A 151 -23.10 -19.38 -29.36
CA ARG A 151 -22.84 -19.71 -30.77
C ARG A 151 -23.34 -21.10 -31.16
N LYS A 152 -23.39 -22.07 -30.23
CA LYS A 152 -23.94 -23.41 -30.48
C LYS A 152 -25.45 -23.39 -30.72
N PHE A 153 -26.18 -22.42 -30.17
CA PHE A 153 -27.64 -22.30 -30.37
C PHE A 153 -28.01 -21.56 -31.65
N THR A 154 -27.11 -20.75 -32.21
CA THR A 154 -27.35 -19.95 -33.41
C THR A 154 -26.83 -20.60 -34.70
N SER A 155 -26.29 -21.82 -34.62
CA SER A 155 -25.72 -22.57 -35.74
C SER A 155 -26.52 -23.83 -36.03
#